data_AF-B4QH37-F1
#
_entry.id   AF-B4QH37-F1
#
_cell.length_a   1.000
_cell.length_b   1.000
_cell.length_c   1.000
_cell.angle_alpha   90.00
_cell.angle_beta   90.00
_cell.angle_gamma   90.00
#
_symmetry.space_group_name_H-M   'P 1'
#
loop_
_entity.id
_entity.type
_entity.pdbx_description
1 polymer ?
#
loop_
_entity_poly.entity_id
_entity_poly.type
_entity_poly.pdbx_seq_one_letter_code
_entity_poly.pdbx_strand_id
1 'polypeptide(L)'
;MDSDIEMDMESDNDGEYDDDYDYYNTGEDCDVERLDPKRADPEYFEYECLTVEDIEKLLNERVEKLNTILQITPSLAKVLLLEHQWNNVAVVEKYRQDANALLVTARIKPPSVAVTDTASTSAAAASAQLLRLGSSGYKTTASATPQYRSQMCPVCASSQLGDKFYSLACGHSFCKDCWTIYFETQIFQGISTQIGCMAQMCNVRVPEDLVLTLVTRPVMRDKYQQFAFKDYVKSHPELRFCPGPNCQIIVQSSEISAKRAICKACHTGFCFRCGMDYHAPTDCQVIKKWLTKCADDSETANYISAHTKDCPKCHICIEKNGGCNHMQCFNCKHDFCWMCLGDWKTHGSEYYECSRYKDNPNIANESVHVQAREALKKYLHYYERWENHSKSLKLEQQTIDRLRQRINSKVMNGSGTWIDWQYLFNAAALLAKCRYTLQYTYPYAYYMEAGSRKNLFEYQQAQLEAEIENLSWKIERAETTDLGDLENQMDIAEKRRTTLLKDFFPVDA
;
A
#
# COMPACT_ATOMS: atom_id res chain seq x y z
N MET A 1 4.17 -43.01 -62.04
CA MET A 1 5.26 -42.56 -61.15
C MET A 1 5.07 -41.08 -61.03
N ASP A 2 4.92 -40.64 -59.78
CA ASP A 2 4.52 -39.31 -59.30
C ASP A 2 3.01 -38.99 -59.39
N SER A 3 2.36 -39.12 -58.22
CA SER A 3 1.05 -38.55 -57.92
C SER A 3 0.97 -38.27 -56.41
N ASP A 4 0.92 -36.97 -56.13
CA ASP A 4 0.46 -36.22 -54.95
C ASP A 4 -0.31 -36.96 -53.84
N ILE A 5 0.07 -36.70 -52.58
CA ILE A 5 -0.84 -36.63 -51.44
C ILE A 5 -0.40 -35.47 -50.52
N GLU A 6 -1.18 -34.39 -50.56
CA GLU A 6 -1.30 -33.38 -49.51
C GLU A 6 -1.83 -34.05 -48.23
N MET A 7 -1.22 -33.76 -47.08
CA MET A 7 -1.80 -34.10 -45.78
C MET A 7 -2.05 -32.81 -44.99
N ASP A 8 -3.32 -32.44 -44.97
CA ASP A 8 -3.91 -31.48 -44.04
C ASP A 8 -3.66 -31.93 -42.60
N MET A 9 -3.12 -31.03 -41.77
CA MET A 9 -3.08 -31.21 -40.33
C MET A 9 -4.00 -30.14 -39.73
N GLU A 10 -5.25 -30.53 -39.54
CA GLU A 10 -6.27 -29.79 -38.80
C GLU A 10 -5.78 -29.56 -37.36
N SER A 11 -5.71 -28.29 -36.95
CA SER A 11 -5.34 -27.86 -35.61
C SER A 11 -6.60 -27.41 -34.88
N ASP A 12 -7.40 -28.38 -34.44
CA ASP A 12 -8.46 -28.17 -33.44
C ASP A 12 -8.06 -28.89 -32.16
N ASN A 13 -7.60 -28.12 -31.17
CA ASN A 13 -7.74 -28.47 -29.75
C ASN A 13 -7.75 -27.20 -28.91
N ASP A 14 -8.94 -26.63 -28.86
CA ASP A 14 -9.54 -25.84 -27.78
C ASP A 14 -9.30 -26.47 -26.40
N GLY A 15 -8.21 -26.06 -25.75
CA GLY A 15 -7.94 -26.31 -24.33
C GLY A 15 -7.93 -25.01 -23.55
N GLU A 16 -9.12 -24.54 -23.19
CA GLU A 16 -9.33 -23.45 -22.24
C GLU A 16 -8.80 -23.91 -20.87
N TYR A 17 -7.59 -23.48 -20.50
CA TYR A 17 -7.00 -23.73 -19.18
C TYR A 17 -7.68 -22.80 -18.17
N ASP A 18 -8.70 -23.32 -17.50
CA ASP A 18 -9.34 -22.72 -16.33
C ASP A 18 -8.38 -22.87 -15.13
N ASP A 19 -7.77 -21.76 -14.70
CA ASP A 19 -6.77 -21.70 -13.62
C ASP A 19 -7.50 -21.47 -12.28
N ASP A 20 -8.19 -22.51 -11.82
CA ASP A 20 -8.96 -22.50 -10.56
C ASP A 20 -8.04 -22.85 -9.38
N TYR A 21 -7.29 -21.85 -8.89
CA TYR A 21 -6.51 -21.97 -7.64
C TYR A 21 -7.38 -21.70 -6.41
N ASP A 22 -8.29 -22.62 -6.10
CA ASP A 22 -8.99 -22.69 -4.82
C ASP A 22 -8.53 -23.94 -4.04
N TYR A 23 -7.50 -23.78 -3.19
CA TYR A 23 -7.08 -24.84 -2.27
C TYR A 23 -6.93 -24.34 -0.83
N TYR A 24 -8.07 -24.04 -0.20
CA TYR A 24 -8.24 -24.17 1.24
C TYR A 24 -9.51 -24.96 1.53
N ASN A 25 -9.52 -26.25 1.20
CA ASN A 25 -10.50 -27.16 1.78
C ASN A 25 -9.99 -28.61 1.85
N THR A 26 -9.08 -28.86 2.79
CA THR A 26 -8.82 -30.22 3.27
C THR A 26 -9.60 -30.44 4.56
N GLY A 27 -10.78 -31.05 4.42
CA GLY A 27 -11.40 -31.81 5.49
C GLY A 27 -11.16 -33.29 5.21
N GLU A 28 -10.43 -33.97 6.10
CA GLU A 28 -10.93 -35.10 6.90
C GLU A 28 -9.82 -35.68 7.79
N ASP A 29 -10.13 -35.69 9.09
CA ASP A 29 -9.76 -36.66 10.13
C ASP A 29 -8.30 -36.84 10.55
N CYS A 30 -7.83 -35.89 11.36
CA CYS A 30 -7.00 -36.13 12.54
C CYS A 30 -7.45 -35.13 13.62
N ASP A 31 -7.83 -35.61 14.81
CA ASP A 31 -8.21 -34.81 15.99
C ASP A 31 -7.04 -33.98 16.53
N VAL A 32 -6.61 -32.97 15.78
CA VAL A 32 -5.82 -31.85 16.28
C VAL A 32 -6.82 -30.71 16.44
N GLU A 33 -7.02 -30.23 17.67
CA GLU A 33 -7.82 -29.04 17.97
C GLU A 33 -7.51 -27.97 16.91
N ARG A 34 -8.49 -27.65 16.05
CA ARG A 34 -8.37 -26.57 15.06
C ARG A 34 -8.16 -25.28 15.84
N LEU A 35 -6.90 -24.92 16.07
CA LEU A 35 -6.50 -23.67 16.70
C LEU A 35 -7.17 -22.55 15.93
N ASP A 36 -7.98 -21.75 16.63
CA ASP A 36 -8.63 -20.57 16.06
C ASP A 36 -7.57 -19.73 15.34
N PRO A 37 -7.68 -19.49 14.01
CA PRO A 37 -6.73 -18.67 13.26
C PRO A 37 -6.50 -17.30 13.90
N LYS A 38 -7.51 -16.77 14.61
CA LYS A 38 -7.44 -15.52 15.38
C LYS A 38 -6.43 -15.55 16.52
N ARG A 39 -6.06 -16.73 17.02
CA ARG A 39 -5.17 -16.92 18.18
C ARG A 39 -3.79 -17.47 17.80
N ALA A 40 -3.63 -18.05 16.61
CA ALA A 40 -2.40 -18.75 16.24
C ALA A 40 -1.43 -17.92 15.38
N ASP A 41 -1.95 -17.11 14.46
CA ASP A 41 -1.17 -16.35 13.48
C ASP A 41 -1.09 -14.86 13.85
N PRO A 42 0.11 -14.33 14.19
CA PRO A 42 0.27 -12.90 14.51
C PRO A 42 -0.07 -11.97 13.33
N GLU A 43 -0.10 -12.48 12.10
CA GLU A 43 -0.36 -11.70 10.89
C GLU A 43 -1.86 -11.64 10.53
N TYR A 44 -2.70 -12.46 11.17
CA TYR A 44 -4.12 -12.57 10.86
C TYR A 44 -4.90 -11.31 11.29
N PHE A 45 -5.79 -10.86 10.40
CA PHE A 45 -6.87 -9.91 10.71
C PHE A 45 -7.99 -10.01 9.68
N GLU A 46 -9.16 -9.48 10.06
CA GLU A 46 -10.35 -9.49 9.22
C GLU A 46 -10.37 -8.27 8.30
N TYR A 47 -10.55 -8.51 7.01
CA TYR A 47 -10.74 -7.47 5.99
C TYR A 47 -11.56 -8.01 4.82
N GLU A 48 -12.13 -7.09 4.04
CA GLU A 48 -12.94 -7.39 2.87
C GLU A 48 -12.39 -6.68 1.63
N CYS A 49 -12.52 -7.30 0.45
CA CYS A 49 -12.17 -6.72 -0.83
C CYS A 49 -13.46 -6.27 -1.53
N LEU A 50 -13.61 -4.98 -1.74
CA LEU A 50 -14.82 -4.35 -2.28
C LEU A 50 -14.55 -3.72 -3.64
N THR A 51 -15.59 -3.67 -4.47
CA THR A 51 -15.55 -2.97 -5.76
C THR A 51 -15.73 -1.46 -5.57
N VAL A 52 -15.47 -0.69 -6.63
CA VAL A 52 -15.72 0.76 -6.63
C VAL A 52 -17.19 1.04 -6.34
N GLU A 53 -18.12 0.27 -6.91
CA GLU A 53 -19.56 0.45 -6.72
C GLU A 53 -20.00 0.23 -5.27
N ASP A 54 -19.44 -0.77 -4.60
CA ASP A 54 -19.74 -1.06 -3.20
C ASP A 54 -19.28 0.06 -2.28
N ILE A 55 -18.10 0.63 -2.55
CA ILE A 55 -17.56 1.76 -1.80
C ILE A 55 -18.35 3.04 -2.09
N GLU A 56 -18.77 3.29 -3.33
CA GLU A 56 -19.64 4.42 -3.64
C GLU A 56 -20.96 4.35 -2.86
N LYS A 57 -21.59 3.17 -2.78
CA LYS A 57 -22.78 2.95 -1.95
C LYS A 57 -22.49 3.24 -0.47
N LEU A 58 -21.40 2.68 0.08
CA LEU A 58 -21.00 2.89 1.47
C LEU A 58 -20.79 4.37 1.81
N LEU A 59 -20.10 5.12 0.95
CA LEU A 59 -19.84 6.54 1.15
C LEU A 59 -21.12 7.37 1.01
N ASN A 60 -21.96 7.06 0.02
CA ASN A 60 -23.24 7.74 -0.18
C ASN A 60 -24.18 7.53 1.01
N GLU A 61 -24.26 6.33 1.58
CA GLU A 61 -25.02 6.08 2.81
C GLU A 61 -24.53 6.96 3.99
N ARG A 62 -23.22 7.15 4.15
CA ARG A 62 -22.68 8.05 5.19
C ARG A 62 -23.07 9.51 4.94
N VAL A 63 -23.05 9.95 3.68
CA VAL A 63 -23.50 11.29 3.27
C VAL A 63 -24.99 11.48 3.54
N GLU A 64 -25.82 10.51 3.16
CA GLU A 64 -27.27 10.55 3.38
C GLU A 64 -27.61 10.58 4.87
N LYS A 65 -26.99 9.73 5.69
CA LYS A 65 -27.16 9.75 7.15
C LYS A 65 -26.85 11.13 7.73
N LEU A 66 -25.76 11.77 7.30
CA LEU A 66 -25.40 13.10 7.78
C LEU A 66 -26.38 14.18 7.31
N ASN A 67 -26.79 14.11 6.04
CA ASN A 67 -27.81 15.00 5.45
C ASN A 67 -29.12 14.91 6.24
N THR A 68 -29.63 13.71 6.53
CA THR A 68 -30.87 13.53 7.29
C THR A 68 -30.76 14.09 8.72
N ILE A 69 -29.62 13.92 9.40
CA ILE A 69 -29.45 14.38 10.79
C ILE A 69 -29.30 15.90 10.88
N LEU A 70 -28.51 16.51 9.97
CA LEU A 70 -28.17 17.94 10.04
C LEU A 70 -29.01 18.82 9.09
N GLN A 71 -29.79 18.22 8.19
CA GLN A 71 -30.60 18.90 7.17
C GLN A 71 -29.75 19.82 6.27
N ILE A 72 -28.62 19.30 5.80
CA ILE A 72 -27.63 20.02 4.96
C ILE A 72 -27.53 19.40 3.57
N THR A 73 -27.13 20.17 2.57
CA THR A 73 -26.93 19.65 1.20
C THR A 73 -25.91 18.50 1.15
N PRO A 74 -26.07 17.50 0.25
CA PRO A 74 -25.11 16.41 0.09
C PRO A 74 -23.67 16.89 -0.15
N SER A 75 -23.51 17.95 -0.95
CA SER A 75 -22.21 18.57 -1.25
C SER A 75 -21.54 19.13 0.00
N LEU A 76 -22.31 19.74 0.91
CA LEU A 76 -21.79 20.20 2.20
C LEU A 76 -21.44 19.01 3.12
N ALA A 77 -22.30 18.00 3.17
CA ALA A 77 -22.05 16.80 3.96
C ALA A 77 -20.76 16.09 3.55
N LYS A 78 -20.50 15.95 2.23
CA LYS A 78 -19.25 15.37 1.71
C LYS A 78 -18.00 16.12 2.21
N VAL A 79 -18.00 17.45 2.14
CA VAL A 79 -16.82 18.24 2.59
C VAL A 79 -16.60 18.10 4.09
N LEU A 80 -17.67 18.11 4.89
CA LEU A 80 -17.57 17.92 6.34
C LEU A 80 -17.05 16.51 6.69
N LEU A 81 -17.54 15.48 6.01
CA LEU A 81 -17.06 14.11 6.19
C LEU A 81 -15.60 13.96 5.78
N LEU A 82 -15.20 14.54 4.64
CA LEU A 82 -13.82 14.53 4.17
C LEU A 82 -12.85 15.12 5.21
N GLU A 83 -13.18 16.28 5.80
CA GLU A 83 -12.36 16.96 6.81
C GLU A 83 -12.29 16.20 8.14
N HIS A 84 -13.30 15.36 8.43
CA HIS A 84 -13.42 14.60 9.68
C HIS A 84 -13.29 13.09 9.49
N GLN A 85 -12.52 12.66 8.48
CA GLN A 85 -12.18 11.26 8.24
C GLN A 85 -13.42 10.34 8.20
N TRP A 86 -14.51 10.83 7.61
CA TRP A 86 -15.78 10.11 7.44
C TRP A 86 -16.45 9.66 8.74
N ASN A 87 -16.19 10.34 9.86
CA ASN A 87 -16.83 10.06 11.15
C ASN A 87 -18.11 10.91 11.34
N ASN A 88 -19.28 10.32 11.08
CA ASN A 88 -20.57 10.99 11.25
C ASN A 88 -20.80 11.55 12.66
N VAL A 89 -20.42 10.80 13.71
CA VAL A 89 -20.66 11.20 15.11
C VAL A 89 -19.87 12.46 15.44
N ALA A 90 -18.57 12.48 15.11
CA ALA A 90 -17.71 13.62 15.36
C ALA A 90 -18.18 14.88 14.63
N VAL A 91 -18.68 14.74 13.39
CA VAL A 91 -19.24 15.88 12.63
C VAL A 91 -20.51 16.40 13.31
N VAL A 92 -21.43 15.52 13.69
CA VAL A 92 -22.71 15.91 14.33
C VAL A 92 -22.46 16.61 15.66
N GLU A 93 -21.55 16.10 16.48
CA GLU A 93 -21.19 16.72 17.76
C GLU A 93 -20.61 18.12 17.57
N LYS A 94 -19.62 18.27 16.68
CA LYS A 94 -19.00 19.57 16.39
C LYS A 94 -19.98 20.56 15.77
N TYR A 95 -20.84 20.10 14.87
CA TYR A 95 -21.85 20.94 14.23
C TYR A 95 -22.88 21.46 15.24
N ARG A 96 -23.29 20.63 16.21
CA ARG A 96 -24.21 21.02 17.28
C ARG A 96 -23.56 21.96 18.29
N GLN A 97 -22.25 21.86 18.52
CA GLN A 97 -21.51 22.79 19.38
C GLN A 97 -21.36 24.17 18.74
N ASP A 98 -20.81 24.23 17.52
CA ASP A 98 -20.66 25.46 16.76
C ASP A 98 -20.57 25.17 15.25
N ALA A 99 -21.71 25.28 14.57
CA ALA A 99 -21.79 25.09 13.14
C ALA A 99 -20.93 26.10 12.36
N ASN A 100 -20.78 27.33 12.84
CA ASN A 100 -20.04 28.36 12.13
C ASN A 100 -18.54 28.10 12.20
N ALA A 101 -18.02 27.76 13.38
CA ALA A 101 -16.61 27.39 13.54
C ALA A 101 -16.24 26.15 12.72
N LEU A 102 -17.15 25.16 12.65
CA LEU A 102 -16.96 23.96 11.83
C LEU A 102 -16.88 24.30 10.34
N LEU A 103 -17.79 25.12 9.84
CA LEU A 103 -17.79 25.56 8.44
C LEU A 103 -16.51 26.34 8.10
N VAL A 104 -16.09 27.26 8.96
CA VAL A 104 -14.84 28.02 8.78
C VAL A 104 -13.63 27.10 8.71
N THR A 105 -13.56 26.09 9.59
CA THR A 105 -12.48 25.09 9.61
C THR A 105 -12.45 24.28 8.32
N ALA A 106 -13.63 23.87 7.82
CA ALA A 106 -13.81 23.21 6.53
C ALA A 106 -13.60 24.15 5.32
N ARG A 107 -13.23 25.41 5.56
CA ARG A 107 -13.03 26.48 4.57
C ARG A 107 -14.29 26.80 3.76
N ILE A 108 -15.44 26.74 4.42
CA ILE A 108 -16.75 27.11 3.91
C ILE A 108 -17.22 28.33 4.69
N LYS A 109 -17.81 29.31 4.01
CA LYS A 109 -18.31 30.49 4.71
C LYS A 109 -19.63 30.13 5.43
N PRO A 110 -19.79 30.47 6.72
CA PRO A 110 -21.04 30.28 7.42
C PRO A 110 -22.18 31.11 6.82
N PRO A 111 -23.44 30.67 6.92
CA PRO A 111 -24.59 31.50 6.59
C PRO A 111 -24.57 32.76 7.47
N SER A 112 -24.55 33.93 6.85
CA SER A 112 -24.61 35.22 7.55
C SER A 112 -25.93 35.30 8.31
N VAL A 113 -25.89 35.31 9.65
CA VAL A 113 -27.05 35.71 10.45
C VAL A 113 -27.33 37.17 10.09
N ALA A 114 -28.45 37.43 9.43
CA ALA A 114 -28.93 38.78 9.26
C ALA A 114 -29.22 39.34 10.66
N VAL A 115 -28.40 40.28 11.12
CA VAL A 115 -28.69 41.06 12.32
C VAL A 115 -29.87 41.96 11.96
N THR A 116 -31.09 41.46 12.17
CA THR A 116 -32.27 42.31 12.24
C THR A 116 -32.35 42.84 13.65
N ASP A 117 -31.99 44.12 13.82
CA ASP A 117 -32.34 44.87 15.01
C ASP A 117 -33.86 44.85 15.22
N THR A 118 -34.23 44.82 16.50
CA THR A 118 -35.56 45.00 17.12
C THR A 118 -36.41 43.76 17.40
N ALA A 119 -36.96 43.79 18.61
CA ALA A 119 -37.62 42.72 19.34
C ALA A 119 -39.07 42.47 18.92
N SER A 120 -39.48 41.20 18.93
CA SER A 120 -40.66 40.62 19.62
C SER A 120 -41.38 39.53 18.80
N THR A 121 -41.71 38.44 19.51
CA THR A 121 -42.75 37.42 19.25
C THR A 121 -42.58 36.33 18.18
N SER A 122 -42.32 35.12 18.69
CA SER A 122 -42.86 33.78 18.37
C SER A 122 -42.88 33.20 16.94
N ALA A 123 -42.18 32.06 16.84
CA ALA A 123 -42.57 30.76 16.28
C ALA A 123 -42.69 30.53 14.76
N ALA A 124 -41.99 29.43 14.38
CA ALA A 124 -42.22 28.50 13.27
C ALA A 124 -41.65 28.80 11.86
N ALA A 125 -40.72 27.92 11.48
CA ALA A 125 -40.53 27.25 10.19
C ALA A 125 -40.38 28.06 8.88
N ALA A 126 -39.19 28.01 8.27
CA ALA A 126 -38.96 28.06 6.81
C ALA A 126 -37.49 27.63 6.53
N SER A 127 -37.21 26.49 5.92
CA SER A 127 -37.20 26.24 4.46
C SER A 127 -36.28 27.21 3.70
N ALA A 128 -35.03 26.77 3.47
CA ALA A 128 -34.00 27.52 2.75
C ALA A 128 -34.23 27.45 1.23
N GLN A 129 -34.95 28.44 0.72
CA GLN A 129 -35.07 28.71 -0.71
C GLN A 129 -34.11 29.87 -1.03
N LEU A 130 -32.93 29.52 -1.53
CA LEU A 130 -32.05 30.50 -2.17
C LEU A 130 -32.59 30.79 -3.57
N LEU A 131 -32.64 32.10 -3.88
CA LEU A 131 -32.96 32.79 -5.14
C LEU A 131 -34.31 33.52 -5.09
N ARG A 132 -34.26 34.84 -4.83
CA ARG A 132 -34.67 35.91 -5.78
C ARG A 132 -34.76 37.31 -5.13
N LEU A 133 -34.19 38.28 -5.85
CA LEU A 133 -34.73 39.62 -6.21
C LEU A 133 -35.73 40.28 -5.23
N GLY A 134 -35.35 41.44 -4.65
CA GLY A 134 -36.31 42.47 -4.21
C GLY A 134 -36.85 43.28 -5.40
N SER A 135 -37.90 44.10 -5.34
CA SER A 135 -38.89 44.52 -4.32
C SER A 135 -40.09 45.13 -5.07
N SER A 136 -41.27 45.22 -4.46
CA SER A 136 -42.43 46.03 -4.91
C SER A 136 -42.49 47.30 -4.04
N GLY A 137 -42.86 48.50 -4.44
CA GLY A 137 -43.25 49.09 -5.73
C GLY A 137 -43.69 50.54 -5.46
N TYR A 138 -43.48 51.46 -6.40
CA TYR A 138 -44.29 52.69 -6.53
C TYR A 138 -44.40 53.04 -8.01
N LYS A 139 -45.64 53.34 -8.43
CA LYS A 139 -45.99 53.70 -9.80
C LYS A 139 -45.36 55.03 -10.20
N THR A 140 -44.73 55.08 -11.36
CA THR A 140 -44.85 56.19 -12.34
C THR A 140 -44.30 55.71 -13.67
N THR A 141 -45.01 56.07 -14.73
CA THR A 141 -44.83 55.65 -16.12
C THR A 141 -43.51 56.15 -16.71
N ALA A 142 -42.60 55.24 -17.04
CA ALA A 142 -41.61 55.39 -18.10
C ALA A 142 -41.09 54.02 -18.54
N SER A 143 -41.12 53.76 -19.85
CA SER A 143 -40.56 52.58 -20.50
C SER A 143 -39.07 52.44 -20.15
N ALA A 144 -38.70 51.42 -19.37
CA ALA A 144 -37.31 51.08 -19.07
C ALA A 144 -37.02 49.64 -19.54
N THR A 145 -36.25 49.53 -20.62
CA THR A 145 -35.55 48.30 -21.02
C THR A 145 -34.65 47.81 -19.88
N PRO A 146 -34.52 46.49 -19.63
CA PRO A 146 -33.66 45.98 -18.57
C PRO A 146 -32.19 46.28 -18.90
N GLN A 147 -31.61 47.26 -18.22
CA GLN A 147 -30.17 47.53 -18.29
C GLN A 147 -29.44 46.44 -17.49
N TYR A 148 -29.06 45.36 -18.16
CA TYR A 148 -28.11 44.40 -17.61
C TYR A 148 -26.77 45.10 -17.43
N ARG A 149 -26.37 45.37 -16.18
CA ARG A 149 -25.06 45.98 -15.88
C ARG A 149 -23.95 45.03 -16.31
N SER A 150 -23.10 45.50 -17.21
CA SER A 150 -21.87 44.83 -17.61
C SER A 150 -20.86 44.89 -16.45
N GLN A 151 -20.28 43.74 -16.08
CA GLN A 151 -19.26 43.60 -15.04
C GLN A 151 -17.95 43.14 -15.68
N MET A 152 -16.82 43.69 -15.21
CA MET A 152 -15.48 43.32 -15.68
C MET A 152 -14.91 42.19 -14.83
N CYS A 153 -14.43 41.12 -15.48
CA CYS A 153 -13.82 40.00 -14.79
C CYS A 153 -12.40 40.36 -14.30
N PRO A 154 -12.05 40.13 -13.02
CA PRO A 154 -10.73 40.47 -12.49
C PRO A 154 -9.60 39.55 -13.00
N VAL A 155 -9.94 38.42 -13.64
CA VAL A 155 -8.95 37.44 -14.17
C VAL A 155 -8.62 37.72 -15.63
N CYS A 156 -9.62 37.83 -16.51
CA CYS A 156 -9.40 38.04 -17.95
C CYS A 156 -9.58 39.49 -18.41
N ALA A 157 -9.97 40.41 -17.52
CA ALA A 157 -10.28 41.81 -17.82
C ALA A 157 -11.40 42.02 -18.86
N SER A 158 -12.15 40.98 -19.24
CA SER A 158 -13.27 41.08 -20.16
C SER A 158 -14.56 41.51 -19.46
N SER A 159 -15.32 42.40 -20.11
CA SER A 159 -16.64 42.86 -19.65
C SER A 159 -17.74 41.94 -20.18
N GLN A 160 -18.52 41.35 -19.28
CA GLN A 160 -19.64 40.48 -19.63
C GLN A 160 -20.90 40.87 -18.84
N LEU A 161 -22.06 40.39 -19.29
CA LEU A 161 -23.32 40.53 -18.56
C LEU A 161 -23.25 39.74 -17.24
N GLY A 162 -23.90 40.25 -16.19
CA GLY A 162 -23.82 39.66 -14.84
C GLY A 162 -24.36 38.23 -14.72
N ASP A 163 -25.20 37.76 -15.65
CA ASP A 163 -25.69 36.38 -15.72
C ASP A 163 -24.61 35.36 -16.11
N LYS A 164 -23.47 35.82 -16.62
CA LYS A 164 -22.29 35.00 -16.93
C LYS A 164 -21.27 34.94 -15.79
N PHE A 165 -21.58 35.50 -14.63
CA PHE A 165 -20.70 35.49 -13.46
C PHE A 165 -21.17 34.49 -12.41
N TYR A 166 -20.20 33.80 -11.79
CA TYR A 166 -20.43 32.89 -10.68
C TYR A 166 -19.64 33.38 -9.47
N SER A 167 -20.32 33.45 -8.33
CA SER A 167 -19.76 33.92 -7.08
C SER A 167 -19.75 32.79 -6.04
N LEU A 168 -18.66 32.71 -5.29
CA LEU A 168 -18.59 31.86 -4.10
C LEU A 168 -19.11 32.61 -2.89
N ALA A 169 -19.28 31.89 -1.78
CA ALA A 169 -19.74 32.48 -0.52
C ALA A 169 -18.78 33.58 0.01
N CYS A 170 -17.48 33.53 -0.32
CA CYS A 170 -16.52 34.61 -0.03
C CYS A 170 -16.88 35.96 -0.68
N GLY A 171 -17.79 35.99 -1.64
CA GLY A 171 -18.19 37.20 -2.36
C GLY A 171 -17.37 37.47 -3.63
N HIS A 172 -16.29 36.72 -3.85
CA HIS A 172 -15.51 36.82 -5.08
C HIS A 172 -16.31 36.26 -6.26
N SER A 173 -16.35 37.02 -7.35
CA SER A 173 -17.12 36.73 -8.56
C SER A 173 -16.22 36.75 -9.78
N PHE A 174 -16.40 35.76 -10.66
CA PHE A 174 -15.62 35.62 -11.89
C PHE A 174 -16.51 35.14 -13.03
N CYS A 175 -16.13 35.47 -14.27
CA CYS A 175 -16.91 35.02 -15.42
C CYS A 175 -16.82 33.49 -15.59
N LYS A 176 -17.85 32.93 -16.23
CA LYS A 176 -17.98 31.50 -16.53
C LYS A 176 -16.73 30.94 -17.19
N ASP A 177 -16.21 31.65 -18.19
CA ASP A 177 -15.06 31.20 -18.99
C ASP A 177 -13.81 31.02 -18.12
N CYS A 178 -13.55 31.96 -17.19
CA CYS A 178 -12.43 31.87 -16.26
C CYS A 178 -12.60 30.70 -15.28
N TRP A 179 -13.80 30.49 -14.74
CA TRP A 179 -14.09 29.34 -13.88
C TRP A 179 -13.88 28.01 -14.61
N THR A 180 -14.39 27.89 -15.84
CA THR A 180 -14.24 26.66 -16.64
C THR A 180 -12.77 26.37 -16.92
N ILE A 181 -12.00 27.36 -17.37
CA ILE A 181 -10.55 27.19 -17.62
C ILE A 181 -9.81 26.82 -16.33
N TYR A 182 -10.14 27.48 -15.22
CA TYR A 182 -9.53 27.19 -13.93
C TYR A 182 -9.83 25.76 -13.47
N PHE A 183 -11.09 25.33 -13.49
CA PHE A 183 -11.45 23.96 -13.13
C PHE A 183 -10.77 22.94 -14.04
N GLU A 184 -10.77 23.14 -15.35
CA GLU A 184 -10.09 22.24 -16.28
C GLU A 184 -8.59 22.16 -15.98
N THR A 185 -7.95 23.28 -15.65
CA THR A 185 -6.53 23.33 -15.28
C THR A 185 -6.25 22.60 -13.97
N GLN A 186 -7.05 22.85 -12.92
CA GLN A 186 -6.91 22.19 -11.62
C GLN A 186 -7.13 20.67 -11.73
N ILE A 187 -8.17 20.25 -12.46
CA ILE A 187 -8.46 18.84 -12.72
C ILE A 187 -7.32 18.20 -13.52
N PHE A 188 -6.77 18.89 -14.52
CA PHE A 188 -5.62 18.38 -15.28
C PHE A 188 -4.38 18.16 -14.40
N GLN A 189 -4.18 19.00 -13.39
CA GLN A 189 -3.13 18.85 -12.37
C GLN A 189 -3.44 17.78 -11.30
N GLY A 190 -4.60 17.12 -11.37
CA GLY A 190 -5.02 16.08 -10.43
C GLY A 190 -5.62 16.60 -9.12
N ILE A 191 -6.04 17.87 -9.07
CA ILE A 191 -6.67 18.49 -7.90
C ILE A 191 -8.20 18.44 -8.06
N SER A 192 -8.90 17.86 -7.07
CA SER A 192 -10.37 17.73 -7.06
C SER A 192 -11.02 18.38 -5.82
N THR A 193 -11.10 17.69 -4.68
CA THR A 193 -11.86 18.15 -3.50
C THR A 193 -11.27 19.40 -2.84
N GLN A 194 -10.03 19.72 -3.17
CA GLN A 194 -9.28 20.86 -2.61
C GLN A 194 -9.31 22.11 -3.50
N ILE A 195 -10.09 22.13 -4.59
CA ILE A 195 -10.20 23.32 -5.45
C ILE A 195 -10.73 24.50 -4.62
N GLY A 196 -9.93 25.56 -4.53
CA GLY A 196 -10.25 26.80 -3.81
C GLY A 196 -10.63 27.95 -4.74
N CYS A 197 -11.07 29.06 -4.15
CA CYS A 197 -11.35 30.31 -4.84
C CYS A 197 -10.13 30.84 -5.62
N MET A 198 -10.35 31.39 -6.81
CA MET A 198 -9.27 31.99 -7.64
C MET A 198 -8.71 33.32 -7.11
N ALA A 199 -9.25 33.84 -6.01
CA ALA A 199 -8.82 35.12 -5.45
C ALA A 199 -7.56 34.92 -4.58
N GLN A 200 -6.64 35.88 -4.66
CA GLN A 200 -5.44 35.89 -3.84
C GLN A 200 -5.81 35.91 -2.34
N MET A 201 -5.11 35.11 -1.54
CA MET A 201 -5.33 34.98 -0.09
C MET A 201 -6.75 34.54 0.32
N CYS A 202 -7.52 33.93 -0.60
CA CYS A 202 -8.84 33.38 -0.28
C CYS A 202 -8.78 31.86 -0.15
N ASN A 203 -9.07 31.34 1.05
CA ASN A 203 -9.03 29.90 1.32
C ASN A 203 -10.36 29.18 1.11
N VAL A 204 -11.43 29.87 0.66
CA VAL A 204 -12.76 29.24 0.53
C VAL A 204 -12.76 28.13 -0.52
N ARG A 205 -13.23 26.93 -0.14
CA ARG A 205 -13.38 25.78 -1.02
C ARG A 205 -14.57 25.94 -1.98
N VAL A 206 -14.41 25.41 -3.18
CA VAL A 206 -15.45 25.39 -4.21
C VAL A 206 -16.38 24.19 -3.96
N PRO A 207 -17.71 24.39 -3.90
CA PRO A 207 -18.66 23.27 -3.83
C PRO A 207 -18.62 22.40 -5.10
N GLU A 208 -18.72 21.09 -4.92
CA GLU A 208 -18.73 20.11 -6.02
C GLU A 208 -19.79 20.43 -7.09
N ASP A 209 -20.98 20.87 -6.68
CA ASP A 209 -22.06 21.25 -7.59
C ASP A 209 -21.66 22.35 -8.58
N LEU A 210 -20.83 23.31 -8.15
CA LEU A 210 -20.37 24.39 -9.03
C LEU A 210 -19.38 23.86 -10.06
N VAL A 211 -18.46 22.99 -9.66
CA VAL A 211 -17.50 22.34 -10.58
C VAL A 211 -18.27 21.52 -11.62
N LEU A 212 -19.17 20.66 -11.16
CA LEU A 212 -20.01 19.85 -12.03
C LEU A 212 -21.04 20.67 -12.82
N THR A 213 -21.33 21.91 -12.47
CA THR A 213 -22.17 22.76 -13.33
C THR A 213 -21.36 23.36 -14.48
N LEU A 214 -20.11 23.78 -14.22
CA LEU A 214 -19.31 24.57 -15.17
C LEU A 214 -18.37 23.76 -16.06
N VAL A 215 -17.93 22.59 -15.63
CA VAL A 215 -17.12 21.69 -16.44
C VAL A 215 -18.05 20.88 -17.33
N THR A 216 -18.33 21.29 -18.56
CA THR A 216 -19.32 20.61 -19.42
C THR A 216 -18.76 19.42 -20.19
N ARG A 217 -17.44 19.38 -20.42
CA ARG A 217 -16.77 18.31 -21.17
C ARG A 217 -16.85 16.98 -20.41
N PRO A 218 -17.45 15.90 -20.97
CA PRO A 218 -17.62 14.62 -20.28
C PRO A 218 -16.31 14.06 -19.73
N VAL A 219 -15.26 14.03 -20.55
CA VAL A 219 -13.93 13.54 -20.15
C VAL A 219 -13.36 14.26 -18.92
N MET A 220 -13.62 15.57 -18.78
CA MET A 220 -13.13 16.34 -17.63
C MET A 220 -13.99 16.11 -16.38
N ARG A 221 -15.30 15.90 -16.55
CA ARG A 221 -16.21 15.51 -15.45
C ARG A 221 -15.81 14.16 -14.88
N ASP A 222 -15.61 13.17 -15.75
CA ASP A 222 -15.24 11.81 -15.34
C ASP A 222 -13.92 11.83 -14.57
N LYS A 223 -12.92 12.58 -15.06
CA LYS A 223 -11.65 12.78 -14.34
C LYS A 223 -11.84 13.43 -12.97
N TYR A 224 -12.64 14.48 -12.87
CA TYR A 224 -12.93 15.12 -11.59
C TYR A 224 -13.60 14.15 -10.61
N GLN A 225 -14.61 13.39 -11.05
CA GLN A 225 -15.30 12.41 -10.22
C GLN A 225 -14.36 11.30 -9.76
N GLN A 226 -13.52 10.77 -10.65
CA GLN A 226 -12.49 9.79 -10.30
C GLN A 226 -11.50 10.33 -9.27
N PHE A 227 -11.03 11.56 -9.42
CA PHE A 227 -10.13 12.18 -8.44
C PHE A 227 -10.83 12.48 -7.12
N ALA A 228 -12.08 12.93 -7.15
CA ALA A 228 -12.87 13.17 -5.94
C ALA A 228 -13.10 11.86 -5.17
N PHE A 229 -13.48 10.79 -5.86
CA PHE A 229 -13.60 9.45 -5.28
C PHE A 229 -12.28 8.95 -4.67
N LYS A 230 -11.16 9.16 -5.37
CA LYS A 230 -9.83 8.84 -4.84
C LYS A 230 -9.53 9.59 -3.55
N ASP A 231 -9.87 10.87 -3.47
CA ASP A 231 -9.70 11.66 -2.25
C ASP A 231 -10.58 11.14 -1.11
N TYR A 232 -11.84 10.78 -1.41
CA TYR A 232 -12.79 10.22 -0.44
C TYR A 232 -12.27 8.93 0.18
N VAL A 233 -11.79 7.99 -0.64
CA VAL A 233 -11.23 6.72 -0.16
C VAL A 233 -9.93 6.95 0.62
N LYS A 234 -9.04 7.84 0.14
CA LYS A 234 -7.78 8.16 0.83
C LYS A 234 -7.98 8.80 2.20
N SER A 235 -9.04 9.61 2.37
CA SER A 235 -9.36 10.23 3.66
C SER A 235 -10.09 9.29 4.61
N HIS A 236 -10.55 8.13 4.13
CA HIS A 236 -11.28 7.17 4.94
C HIS A 236 -10.32 6.25 5.71
N PRO A 237 -10.42 6.17 7.05
CA PRO A 237 -9.46 5.46 7.87
C PRO A 237 -9.46 3.94 7.61
N GLU A 238 -10.63 3.37 7.36
CA GLU A 238 -10.87 1.92 7.16
C GLU A 238 -10.75 1.47 5.70
N LEU A 239 -10.39 2.33 4.74
CA LEU A 239 -10.33 1.96 3.32
C LEU A 239 -8.94 2.14 2.72
N ARG A 240 -8.52 1.20 1.87
CA ARG A 240 -7.23 1.26 1.17
C ARG A 240 -7.37 0.78 -0.27
N PHE A 241 -6.81 1.54 -1.21
CA PHE A 241 -6.69 1.06 -2.58
C PHE A 241 -5.71 -0.11 -2.63
N CYS A 242 -6.04 -1.13 -3.43
CA CYS A 242 -5.07 -2.14 -3.81
C CYS A 242 -3.92 -1.48 -4.60
N PRO A 243 -2.65 -1.73 -4.25
CA PRO A 243 -1.50 -1.22 -5.01
C PRO A 243 -1.20 -2.03 -6.28
N GLY A 244 -1.93 -3.12 -6.51
CA GLY A 244 -1.73 -3.99 -7.67
C GLY A 244 -1.91 -3.23 -9.00
N PRO A 245 -1.08 -3.53 -10.03
CA PRO A 245 -1.14 -2.83 -11.31
C PRO A 245 -2.51 -3.03 -11.96
N ASN A 246 -3.13 -1.92 -12.39
CA ASN A 246 -4.46 -1.89 -13.00
C ASN A 246 -5.59 -2.50 -12.13
N CYS A 247 -5.39 -2.65 -10.81
CA CYS A 247 -6.42 -3.14 -9.90
C CYS A 247 -7.25 -1.97 -9.35
N GLN A 248 -8.57 -2.11 -9.35
CA GLN A 248 -9.52 -1.12 -8.81
C GLN A 248 -10.19 -1.54 -7.51
N ILE A 249 -9.77 -2.68 -6.94
CA ILE A 249 -10.30 -3.17 -5.66
C ILE A 249 -9.86 -2.28 -4.51
N ILE A 250 -10.76 -2.08 -3.56
CA ILE A 250 -10.53 -1.35 -2.32
C ILE A 250 -10.69 -2.33 -1.18
N VAL A 251 -9.70 -2.38 -0.30
CA VAL A 251 -9.73 -3.22 0.90
C VAL A 251 -10.33 -2.42 2.06
N GLN A 252 -11.29 -3.02 2.76
CA GLN A 252 -11.90 -2.46 3.97
C GLN A 252 -11.53 -3.29 5.20
N SER A 253 -11.19 -2.63 6.30
CA SER A 253 -11.05 -3.28 7.62
C SER A 253 -11.34 -2.30 8.75
N SER A 254 -11.98 -2.81 9.82
CA SER A 254 -12.15 -2.08 11.08
C SER A 254 -10.86 -2.01 11.90
N GLU A 255 -9.91 -2.93 11.65
CA GLU A 255 -8.62 -2.97 12.34
C GLU A 255 -7.56 -2.22 11.53
N ILE A 256 -7.20 -1.01 11.96
CA ILE A 256 -6.23 -0.15 11.26
C ILE A 256 -4.80 -0.46 11.75
N SER A 257 -4.29 -1.63 11.37
CA SER A 257 -2.97 -2.11 11.78
C SER A 257 -2.03 -2.38 10.60
N ALA A 258 -0.74 -2.49 10.88
CA ALA A 258 0.30 -2.76 9.89
C ALA A 258 0.34 -4.24 9.47
N LYS A 259 -0.83 -4.84 9.24
CA LYS A 259 -1.00 -6.25 8.87
C LYS A 259 -1.13 -6.45 7.35
N ARG A 260 -0.98 -7.70 6.92
CA ARG A 260 -0.90 -8.08 5.50
C ARG A 260 -2.28 -8.28 4.89
N ALA A 261 -2.74 -7.34 4.08
CA ALA A 261 -3.91 -7.52 3.24
C ALA A 261 -3.50 -8.19 1.91
N ILE A 262 -4.31 -9.11 1.40
CA ILE A 262 -4.15 -9.72 0.07
C ILE A 262 -5.40 -9.39 -0.75
N CYS A 263 -5.21 -8.78 -1.91
CA CYS A 263 -6.31 -8.52 -2.82
C CYS A 263 -6.84 -9.82 -3.42
N LYS A 264 -8.15 -10.08 -3.32
CA LYS A 264 -8.77 -11.29 -3.91
C LYS A 264 -8.77 -11.29 -5.44
N ALA A 265 -8.67 -10.14 -6.09
CA ALA A 265 -8.75 -10.03 -7.55
C ALA A 265 -7.40 -10.11 -8.26
N CYS A 266 -6.33 -9.56 -7.68
CA CYS A 266 -5.00 -9.53 -8.31
C CYS A 266 -3.90 -10.19 -7.45
N HIS A 267 -4.27 -10.78 -6.31
CA HIS A 267 -3.38 -11.47 -5.35
C HIS A 267 -2.21 -10.63 -4.82
N THR A 268 -2.20 -9.32 -5.07
CA THR A 268 -1.18 -8.41 -4.54
C THR A 268 -1.32 -8.29 -3.03
N GLY A 269 -0.26 -8.65 -2.31
CA GLY A 269 -0.16 -8.52 -0.86
C GLY A 269 0.51 -7.21 -0.43
N PHE A 270 -0.08 -6.49 0.52
CA PHE A 270 0.42 -5.18 0.96
C PHE A 270 0.10 -4.91 2.44
N CYS A 271 0.78 -3.91 3.02
CA CYS A 271 0.47 -3.43 4.36
C CYS A 271 -0.80 -2.58 4.35
N PHE A 272 -1.82 -3.00 5.09
CA PHE A 272 -3.09 -2.27 5.16
C PHE A 272 -2.90 -0.83 5.69
N ARG A 273 -2.05 -0.63 6.70
CA ARG A 273 -1.84 0.72 7.24
C ARG A 273 -1.23 1.70 6.24
N CYS A 274 -0.11 1.37 5.62
CA CYS A 274 0.67 2.31 4.80
C CYS A 274 0.49 2.16 3.28
N GLY A 275 -0.09 1.06 2.81
CA GLY A 275 -0.29 0.79 1.38
C GLY A 275 0.95 0.32 0.61
N MET A 276 2.12 0.26 1.26
CA MET A 276 3.37 -0.28 0.68
C MET A 276 3.39 -1.81 0.78
N ASP A 277 4.41 -2.44 0.20
CA ASP A 277 4.71 -3.85 0.40
C ASP A 277 4.68 -4.21 1.89
N TYR A 278 4.13 -5.39 2.20
CA TYR A 278 4.07 -5.87 3.57
C TYR A 278 5.48 -5.99 4.17
N HIS A 279 5.68 -5.58 5.41
CA HIS A 279 7.05 -5.30 5.88
C HIS A 279 7.31 -5.78 7.32
N ALA A 280 6.54 -6.74 7.83
CA ALA A 280 6.82 -7.30 9.16
C ALA A 280 8.16 -8.06 9.19
N PRO A 281 8.95 -7.97 10.29
CA PRO A 281 8.58 -7.38 11.59
C PRO A 281 8.72 -5.85 11.68
N THR A 282 9.17 -5.18 10.63
CA THR A 282 9.34 -3.72 10.63
C THR A 282 7.99 -3.01 10.66
N ASP A 283 7.89 -1.90 11.40
CA ASP A 283 6.72 -1.01 11.34
C ASP A 283 6.77 -0.07 10.10
N CYS A 284 5.66 0.62 9.82
CA CYS A 284 5.56 1.49 8.65
C CYS A 284 6.55 2.67 8.67
N GLN A 285 6.92 3.16 9.86
CA GLN A 285 7.83 4.31 9.99
C GLN A 285 9.26 3.89 9.72
N VAL A 286 9.69 2.77 10.30
CA VAL A 286 11.04 2.24 10.16
C VAL A 286 11.32 1.82 8.71
N ILE A 287 10.37 1.14 8.04
CA ILE A 287 10.58 0.76 6.64
C ILE A 287 10.63 2.00 5.72
N LYS A 288 9.82 3.03 5.99
CA LYS A 288 9.86 4.28 5.24
C LYS A 288 11.22 4.98 5.41
N LYS A 289 11.76 5.03 6.64
CA LYS A 289 13.10 5.56 6.92
C LYS A 289 14.18 4.77 6.18
N TRP A 290 14.10 3.43 6.21
CA TRP A 290 15.05 2.56 5.52
C TRP A 290 15.04 2.80 4.01
N LEU A 291 13.87 2.79 3.37
CA LEU A 291 13.75 3.01 1.92
C LEU A 291 14.22 4.41 1.50
N THR A 292 13.94 5.44 2.31
CA THR A 292 14.45 6.80 2.08
C THR A 292 15.99 6.80 2.12
N LYS A 293 16.58 6.18 3.15
CA LYS A 293 18.03 6.05 3.28
C LYS A 293 18.65 5.29 2.10
N CYS A 294 18.01 4.21 1.64
CA CYS A 294 18.47 3.47 0.47
C CYS A 294 18.43 4.30 -0.81
N ALA A 295 17.46 5.19 -0.97
CA ALA A 295 17.42 6.11 -2.11
C ALA A 295 18.58 7.12 -2.04
N ASP A 296 18.83 7.69 -0.87
CA ASP A 296 19.87 8.71 -0.65
C ASP A 296 21.30 8.15 -0.78
N ASP A 297 21.55 6.93 -0.29
CA ASP A 297 22.89 6.31 -0.25
C ASP A 297 23.18 5.36 -1.43
N SER A 298 22.28 5.30 -2.42
CA SER A 298 22.26 4.32 -3.52
C SER A 298 23.55 4.24 -4.33
N GLU A 299 24.23 5.36 -4.58
CA GLU A 299 25.47 5.41 -5.37
C GLU A 299 26.64 4.67 -4.69
N THR A 300 26.72 4.70 -3.36
CA THR A 300 27.79 4.00 -2.61
C THR A 300 27.47 2.50 -2.46
N ALA A 301 26.19 2.17 -2.30
CA ALA A 301 25.73 0.79 -2.13
C ALA A 301 25.80 -0.01 -3.44
N ASN A 302 25.43 0.61 -4.57
CA ASN A 302 25.47 -0.02 -5.90
C ASN A 302 26.90 -0.36 -6.36
N TYR A 303 27.90 0.42 -5.94
CA TYR A 303 29.31 0.16 -6.26
C TYR A 303 29.85 -1.14 -5.62
N ILE A 304 29.23 -1.62 -4.53
CA ILE A 304 29.73 -2.75 -3.72
C ILE A 304 29.02 -4.07 -4.07
N SER A 305 27.85 -4.03 -4.72
CA SER A 305 27.10 -5.21 -5.16
C SER A 305 27.74 -5.88 -6.39
N ALA A 306 28.76 -6.72 -6.19
CA ALA A 306 29.23 -7.65 -7.21
C ALA A 306 28.30 -8.88 -7.32
N HIS A 307 27.83 -9.19 -8.53
CA HIS A 307 27.03 -10.40 -8.82
C HIS A 307 27.87 -11.69 -8.77
N THR A 308 29.19 -11.55 -8.67
CA THR A 308 30.16 -12.62 -8.59
C THR A 308 31.07 -12.40 -7.38
N LYS A 309 31.52 -13.51 -6.77
CA LYS A 309 32.49 -13.50 -5.67
C LYS A 309 33.50 -14.62 -5.86
N ASP A 310 34.71 -14.43 -5.34
CA ASP A 310 35.77 -15.43 -5.42
C ASP A 310 35.63 -16.47 -4.29
N CYS A 311 35.88 -17.73 -4.60
CA CYS A 311 35.93 -18.79 -3.60
C CYS A 311 37.01 -18.49 -2.54
N PRO A 312 36.69 -18.54 -1.23
CA PRO A 312 37.67 -18.22 -0.18
C PRO A 312 38.84 -19.20 -0.10
N LYS A 313 38.73 -20.39 -0.69
CA LYS A 313 39.76 -21.45 -0.66
C LYS A 313 40.61 -21.52 -1.92
N CYS A 314 40.02 -21.35 -3.10
CA CYS A 314 40.71 -21.54 -4.39
C CYS A 314 40.65 -20.34 -5.34
N HIS A 315 39.98 -19.25 -4.92
CA HIS A 315 39.91 -17.97 -5.62
C HIS A 315 39.34 -18.02 -7.05
N ILE A 316 38.63 -19.10 -7.40
CA ILE A 316 37.85 -19.12 -8.64
C ILE A 316 36.61 -18.24 -8.47
N CYS A 317 36.31 -17.45 -9.50
CA CYS A 317 35.12 -16.62 -9.56
C CYS A 317 33.86 -17.51 -9.64
N ILE A 318 32.89 -17.24 -8.75
CA ILE A 318 31.62 -17.95 -8.64
C ILE A 318 30.48 -16.95 -8.82
N GLU A 319 29.48 -17.32 -9.63
CA GLU A 319 28.22 -16.60 -9.78
C GLU A 319 27.12 -17.24 -8.92
N LYS A 320 26.23 -16.43 -8.35
CA LYS A 320 25.10 -16.92 -7.55
C LYS A 320 24.02 -17.52 -8.47
N ASN A 321 23.74 -18.81 -8.34
CA ASN A 321 22.82 -19.58 -9.21
C ASN A 321 21.55 -20.11 -8.50
N GLY A 322 21.16 -19.46 -7.41
CA GLY A 322 20.01 -19.81 -6.58
C GLY A 322 19.82 -18.84 -5.42
N GLY A 323 18.71 -18.98 -4.70
CA GLY A 323 18.43 -18.16 -3.52
C GLY A 323 19.27 -18.52 -2.30
N CYS A 324 19.81 -19.74 -2.25
CA CYS A 324 20.57 -20.25 -1.10
C CYS A 324 21.91 -19.53 -0.91
N ASN A 325 22.19 -19.14 0.34
CA ASN A 325 23.48 -18.55 0.72
C ASN A 325 24.53 -19.62 1.08
N HIS A 326 24.12 -20.88 1.24
CA HIS A 326 25.02 -22.02 1.35
C HIS A 326 25.55 -22.40 -0.03
N MET A 327 26.79 -22.00 -0.32
CA MET A 327 27.41 -22.27 -1.61
C MET A 327 28.48 -23.35 -1.49
N GLN A 328 28.50 -24.27 -2.46
CA GLN A 328 29.57 -25.23 -2.62
C GLN A 328 30.39 -24.88 -3.86
N CYS A 329 31.70 -24.69 -3.70
CA CYS A 329 32.58 -24.42 -4.83
C CYS A 329 32.58 -25.58 -5.82
N PHE A 330 32.25 -25.33 -7.09
CA PHE A 330 32.22 -26.39 -8.11
C PHE A 330 33.59 -27.03 -8.36
N ASN A 331 34.69 -26.27 -8.19
CA ASN A 331 36.07 -26.72 -8.38
C ASN A 331 36.62 -27.47 -7.16
N CYS A 332 36.69 -26.83 -5.99
CA CYS A 332 37.34 -27.39 -4.80
C CYS A 332 36.39 -28.06 -3.78
N LYS A 333 35.08 -28.04 -4.05
CA LYS A 333 34.00 -28.60 -3.21
C LYS A 333 33.94 -28.07 -1.77
N HIS A 334 34.57 -26.92 -1.51
CA HIS A 334 34.46 -26.26 -0.22
C HIS A 334 33.10 -25.55 -0.08
N ASP A 335 32.41 -25.84 1.03
CA ASP A 335 31.17 -25.19 1.42
C ASP A 335 31.46 -23.90 2.21
N PHE A 336 30.86 -22.80 1.80
CA PHE A 336 31.05 -21.48 2.41
C PHE A 336 29.77 -20.65 2.31
N CYS A 337 29.70 -19.58 3.10
CA CYS A 337 28.58 -18.65 3.05
C CYS A 337 28.82 -17.53 2.04
N TRP A 338 27.83 -17.27 1.19
CA TRP A 338 27.89 -16.20 0.20
C TRP A 338 28.03 -14.80 0.81
N MET A 339 27.48 -14.56 2.01
CA MET A 339 27.47 -13.24 2.63
C MET A 339 28.83 -12.88 3.24
N CYS A 340 29.35 -13.73 4.14
CA CYS A 340 30.56 -13.44 4.89
C CYS A 340 31.83 -14.12 4.33
N LEU A 341 31.70 -15.01 3.35
CA LEU A 341 32.78 -15.85 2.81
C LEU A 341 33.46 -16.77 3.84
N GLY A 342 32.84 -16.96 5.01
CA GLY A 342 33.30 -17.88 6.04
C GLY A 342 32.88 -19.33 5.79
N ASP A 343 33.51 -20.26 6.50
CA ASP A 343 33.19 -21.69 6.46
C ASP A 343 31.72 -21.94 6.83
N TRP A 344 31.02 -22.74 6.03
CA TRP A 344 29.63 -23.07 6.31
C TRP A 344 29.47 -23.89 7.59
N LYS A 345 30.46 -24.73 7.95
CA LYS A 345 30.38 -25.60 9.14
C LYS A 345 30.21 -24.84 10.45
N THR A 346 30.64 -23.59 10.51
CA THR A 346 30.47 -22.75 11.69
C THR A 346 29.11 -22.06 11.72
N HIS A 347 28.42 -21.93 10.59
CA HIS A 347 27.07 -21.35 10.52
C HIS A 347 26.06 -22.25 11.25
N GLY A 348 25.20 -21.64 12.07
CA GLY A 348 24.24 -22.37 12.91
C GLY A 348 24.80 -22.84 14.26
N SER A 349 26.10 -22.67 14.53
CA SER A 349 26.62 -22.82 15.89
C SER A 349 26.24 -21.60 16.74
N GLU A 350 26.03 -21.81 18.05
CA GLU A 350 25.66 -20.75 19.01
C GLU A 350 26.64 -19.56 19.03
N TYR A 351 27.86 -19.75 18.52
CA TYR A 351 28.95 -18.78 18.56
C TYR A 351 29.15 -18.01 17.25
N TYR A 352 28.46 -18.37 16.16
CA TYR A 352 28.73 -17.80 14.85
C TYR A 352 27.79 -16.65 14.48
N GLU A 353 28.35 -15.44 14.49
CA GLU A 353 27.62 -14.18 14.39
C GLU A 353 27.73 -13.54 12.99
N CYS A 354 27.26 -14.21 11.93
CA CYS A 354 27.28 -13.61 10.57
C CYS A 354 26.20 -12.53 10.38
N SER A 355 25.03 -12.69 10.99
CA SER A 355 23.91 -11.73 10.87
C SER A 355 24.12 -10.48 11.72
N ARG A 356 24.83 -10.59 12.84
CA ARG A 356 25.02 -9.53 13.85
C ARG A 356 26.09 -8.53 13.47
N TYR A 357 25.79 -7.24 13.62
CA TYR A 357 26.79 -6.18 13.49
C TYR A 357 27.50 -5.93 14.82
N LYS A 358 28.84 -5.87 14.80
CA LYS A 358 29.66 -5.57 15.99
C LYS A 358 29.95 -4.08 16.04
N ASP A 359 29.17 -3.36 16.84
CA ASP A 359 29.38 -1.93 17.10
C ASP A 359 30.71 -1.69 17.82
N ASN A 360 31.40 -0.59 17.49
CA ASN A 360 32.57 -0.13 18.23
C ASN A 360 32.11 0.66 19.48
N PRO A 361 32.31 0.16 20.72
CA PRO A 361 31.78 0.79 21.92
C PRO A 361 32.40 2.16 22.21
N ASN A 362 33.58 2.47 21.64
CA ASN A 362 34.29 3.73 21.86
C ASN A 362 34.01 4.78 20.77
N ILE A 363 33.10 4.51 19.83
CA ILE A 363 32.88 5.36 18.65
C ILE A 363 32.46 6.80 19.00
N ALA A 364 31.76 7.00 20.12
CA ALA A 364 31.33 8.33 20.57
C ALA A 364 32.51 9.26 20.91
N ASN A 365 33.67 8.69 21.25
CA ASN A 365 34.89 9.44 21.58
C ASN A 365 35.82 9.65 20.37
N GLU A 366 35.46 9.10 19.21
CA GLU A 366 36.26 9.17 17.99
C GLU A 366 35.95 10.43 17.18
N SER A 367 36.82 10.75 16.22
CA SER A 367 36.60 11.89 15.31
C SER A 367 35.35 11.72 14.45
N VAL A 368 34.75 12.84 14.02
CA VAL A 368 33.55 12.86 13.15
C VAL A 368 33.74 12.02 11.89
N HIS A 369 34.94 12.02 11.30
CA HIS A 369 35.25 11.21 10.12
C HIS A 369 35.20 9.70 10.41
N VAL A 370 35.72 9.27 11.57
CA VAL A 370 35.66 7.86 12.00
C VAL A 370 34.23 7.45 12.31
N GLN A 371 33.45 8.31 12.97
CA GLN A 371 32.02 8.10 13.22
C GLN A 371 31.24 7.93 11.91
N ALA A 372 31.48 8.79 10.92
CA ALA A 372 30.83 8.70 9.61
C ALA A 372 31.19 7.39 8.87
N ARG A 373 32.45 6.98 8.92
CA ARG A 373 32.91 5.72 8.30
C ARG A 373 32.29 4.49 8.98
N GLU A 374 32.21 4.46 10.30
CA GLU A 374 31.57 3.37 11.03
C GLU A 374 30.05 3.34 10.80
N ALA A 375 29.40 4.51 10.69
CA ALA A 375 27.99 4.60 10.32
C ALA A 375 27.72 4.04 8.91
N LEU A 376 28.59 4.35 7.94
CA LEU A 376 28.52 3.80 6.59
C LEU A 376 28.75 2.27 6.59
N LYS A 377 29.75 1.80 7.33
CA LYS A 377 30.03 0.36 7.47
C LYS A 377 28.85 -0.41 8.07
N LYS A 378 28.22 0.15 9.09
CA LYS A 378 26.98 -0.38 9.68
C LYS A 378 25.87 -0.42 8.63
N TYR A 379 25.63 0.67 7.92
CA TYR A 379 24.62 0.72 6.87
C TYR A 379 24.83 -0.37 5.82
N LEU A 380 26.06 -0.47 5.27
CA LEU A 380 26.40 -1.48 4.26
C LEU A 380 26.18 -2.91 4.75
N HIS A 381 26.54 -3.22 6.01
CA HIS A 381 26.30 -4.54 6.59
C HIS A 381 24.83 -4.96 6.53
N TYR A 382 23.91 -4.08 6.93
CA TYR A 382 22.47 -4.37 6.91
C TYR A 382 21.89 -4.28 5.48
N TYR A 383 22.37 -3.34 4.67
CA TYR A 383 21.94 -3.17 3.28
C TYR A 383 22.24 -4.39 2.42
N GLU A 384 23.49 -4.88 2.45
CA GLU A 384 23.89 -6.05 1.67
C GLU A 384 23.05 -7.28 2.00
N ARG A 385 22.69 -7.46 3.28
CA ARG A 385 21.84 -8.58 3.73
C ARG A 385 20.40 -8.41 3.27
N TRP A 386 19.81 -7.23 3.46
CA TRP A 386 18.46 -6.92 2.97
C TRP A 386 18.36 -7.09 1.46
N GLU A 387 19.30 -6.55 0.70
CA GLU A 387 19.33 -6.64 -0.75
C GLU A 387 19.59 -8.07 -1.22
N ASN A 388 20.47 -8.82 -0.55
CA ASN A 388 20.73 -10.22 -0.86
C ASN A 388 19.47 -11.08 -0.70
N HIS A 389 18.69 -10.90 0.37
CA HIS A 389 17.42 -11.63 0.53
C HIS A 389 16.37 -11.20 -0.50
N SER A 390 16.33 -9.92 -0.87
CA SER A 390 15.49 -9.44 -1.97
C SER A 390 15.87 -10.09 -3.32
N LYS A 391 17.17 -10.21 -3.60
CA LYS A 391 17.69 -10.93 -4.79
C LYS A 391 17.39 -12.43 -4.70
N SER A 392 17.57 -13.06 -3.54
CA SER A 392 17.27 -14.47 -3.33
C SER A 392 15.80 -14.79 -3.58
N LEU A 393 14.86 -13.96 -3.13
CA LEU A 393 13.42 -14.11 -3.42
C LEU A 393 13.13 -14.11 -4.93
N LYS A 394 13.80 -13.25 -5.71
CA LYS A 394 13.66 -13.26 -7.18
C LYS A 394 14.20 -14.55 -7.81
N LEU A 395 15.30 -15.07 -7.28
CA LEU A 395 15.90 -16.33 -7.73
C LEU A 395 15.08 -17.57 -7.31
N GLU A 396 14.31 -17.48 -6.23
CA GLU A 396 13.42 -18.57 -5.81
C GLU A 396 12.31 -18.85 -6.80
N GLN A 397 11.78 -17.82 -7.46
CA GLN A 397 10.82 -18.03 -8.56
C GLN A 397 11.43 -18.88 -9.68
N GLN A 398 12.68 -18.63 -10.04
CA GLN A 398 13.41 -19.45 -11.01
C GLN A 398 13.69 -20.86 -10.48
N THR A 399 13.89 -21.01 -9.17
CA THR A 399 13.99 -22.33 -8.53
C THR A 399 12.68 -23.10 -8.64
N ILE A 400 11.52 -22.46 -8.48
CA ILE A 400 10.20 -23.10 -8.70
C ILE A 400 10.07 -23.62 -10.13
N ASP A 401 10.49 -22.83 -11.13
CA ASP A 401 10.45 -23.26 -12.53
C ASP A 401 11.37 -24.47 -12.79
N ARG A 402 12.59 -24.45 -12.22
CA ARG A 402 13.53 -25.58 -12.27
C ARG A 402 12.96 -26.82 -11.56
N LEU A 403 12.31 -26.64 -10.41
CA LEU A 403 11.64 -27.72 -9.69
C LEU A 403 10.55 -28.34 -10.54
N ARG A 404 9.72 -27.54 -11.21
CA ARG A 404 8.67 -28.02 -12.11
C ARG A 404 9.24 -28.88 -13.25
N GLN A 405 10.33 -28.46 -13.87
CA GLN A 405 11.02 -29.23 -14.91
C GLN A 405 11.62 -30.54 -14.38
N ARG A 406 12.22 -30.51 -13.18
CA ARG A 406 12.77 -31.68 -12.51
C ARG A 406 11.68 -32.69 -12.17
N ILE A 407 10.58 -32.24 -11.57
CA ILE A 407 9.42 -33.07 -11.22
C ILE A 407 8.83 -33.70 -12.47
N ASN A 408 8.61 -32.92 -13.54
CA ASN A 408 8.11 -33.47 -14.81
C ASN A 408 9.02 -34.60 -15.33
N SER A 409 10.34 -34.36 -15.34
CA SER A 409 11.31 -35.37 -15.77
C SER A 409 11.28 -36.63 -14.89
N LYS A 410 11.13 -36.47 -13.57
CA LYS A 410 11.05 -37.60 -12.61
C LYS A 410 9.76 -38.40 -12.80
N VAL A 411 8.62 -37.73 -12.96
CA VAL A 411 7.31 -38.35 -13.19
C VAL A 411 7.31 -39.11 -14.53
N MET A 412 7.84 -38.52 -15.60
CA MET A 412 7.97 -39.18 -16.91
C MET A 412 8.89 -40.41 -16.85
N ASN A 413 9.87 -40.41 -15.95
CA ASN A 413 10.77 -41.55 -15.69
C ASN A 413 10.21 -42.55 -14.65
N GLY A 414 8.93 -42.45 -14.27
CA GLY A 414 8.26 -43.39 -13.36
C GLY A 414 8.63 -43.24 -11.88
N SER A 415 9.31 -42.14 -11.49
CA SER A 415 9.66 -41.83 -10.10
C SER A 415 8.53 -41.07 -9.40
N GLY A 416 7.40 -41.75 -9.17
CA GLY A 416 6.21 -41.19 -8.52
C GLY A 416 5.32 -40.37 -9.46
N THR A 417 4.24 -39.86 -8.89
CA THR A 417 3.22 -39.02 -9.54
C THR A 417 3.41 -37.54 -9.19
N TRP A 418 2.72 -36.64 -9.89
CA TRP A 418 2.72 -35.21 -9.54
C TRP A 418 2.29 -34.94 -8.09
N ILE A 419 1.35 -35.73 -7.57
CA ILE A 419 0.85 -35.61 -6.20
C ILE A 419 1.96 -35.92 -5.20
N ASP A 420 2.77 -36.94 -5.48
CA ASP A 420 3.89 -37.33 -4.62
C ASP A 420 4.96 -36.24 -4.50
N TRP A 421 4.99 -35.27 -5.42
CA TRP A 421 5.95 -34.16 -5.44
C TRP A 421 5.36 -32.80 -5.05
N GLN A 422 4.04 -32.71 -4.82
CA GLN A 422 3.35 -31.46 -4.51
C GLN A 422 3.94 -30.75 -3.28
N TYR A 423 4.42 -31.51 -2.31
CA TYR A 423 5.05 -31.01 -1.08
C TYR A 423 6.26 -30.08 -1.35
N LEU A 424 6.98 -30.26 -2.47
CA LEU A 424 8.11 -29.39 -2.84
C LEU A 424 7.65 -27.97 -3.20
N PHE A 425 6.46 -27.82 -3.79
CA PHE A 425 5.90 -26.49 -4.06
C PHE A 425 5.45 -25.82 -2.77
N ASN A 426 4.86 -26.58 -1.83
CA ASN A 426 4.51 -26.07 -0.50
C ASN A 426 5.77 -25.63 0.26
N ALA A 427 6.85 -26.42 0.18
CA ALA A 427 8.15 -26.09 0.77
C ALA A 427 8.75 -24.82 0.15
N ALA A 428 8.70 -24.67 -1.18
CA ALA A 428 9.19 -23.48 -1.87
C ALA A 428 8.37 -22.23 -1.53
N ALA A 429 7.04 -22.35 -1.43
CA ALA A 429 6.18 -21.24 -1.01
C ALA A 429 6.46 -20.80 0.44
N LEU A 430 6.66 -21.76 1.35
CA LEU A 430 7.06 -21.46 2.73
C LEU A 430 8.45 -20.82 2.80
N LEU A 431 9.41 -21.32 2.03
CA LEU A 431 10.75 -20.76 1.95
C LEU A 431 10.68 -19.28 1.53
N ALA A 432 9.92 -18.96 0.47
CA ALA A 432 9.71 -17.59 0.01
C ALA A 432 9.05 -16.72 1.10
N LYS A 433 8.05 -17.25 1.82
CA LYS A 433 7.43 -16.58 2.97
C LYS A 433 8.46 -16.25 4.06
N CYS A 434 9.28 -17.21 4.46
CA CYS A 434 10.31 -17.03 5.48
C CYS A 434 11.40 -16.05 5.04
N ARG A 435 11.87 -16.12 3.79
CA ARG A 435 12.84 -15.16 3.23
C ARG A 435 12.29 -13.75 3.17
N TYR A 436 11.02 -13.59 2.83
CA TYR A 436 10.35 -12.30 2.85
C TYR A 436 10.36 -11.69 4.25
N THR A 437 9.96 -12.45 5.27
CA THR A 437 10.06 -12.00 6.66
C THR A 437 11.51 -11.67 7.03
N LEU A 438 12.47 -12.54 6.70
CA LEU A 438 13.88 -12.35 7.01
C LEU A 438 14.46 -11.10 6.35
N GLN A 439 14.09 -10.78 5.11
CA GLN A 439 14.48 -9.53 4.44
C GLN A 439 14.17 -8.33 5.35
N TYR A 440 12.94 -8.24 5.88
CA TYR A 440 12.52 -7.13 6.73
C TYR A 440 13.02 -7.20 8.17
N THR A 441 13.70 -8.27 8.60
CA THR A 441 14.37 -8.29 9.91
C THR A 441 15.60 -7.37 9.97
N TYR A 442 16.31 -7.15 8.85
CA TYR A 442 17.53 -6.33 8.83
C TYR A 442 17.25 -4.83 8.97
N PRO A 443 16.30 -4.22 8.23
CA PRO A 443 15.89 -2.83 8.48
C PRO A 443 15.44 -2.62 9.93
N TYR A 444 14.68 -3.58 10.49
CA TYR A 444 14.27 -3.54 11.89
C TYR A 444 15.49 -3.50 12.83
N ALA A 445 16.40 -4.49 12.74
CA ALA A 445 17.60 -4.56 13.58
C ALA A 445 18.54 -3.35 13.44
N TYR A 446 18.62 -2.73 12.26
CA TYR A 446 19.44 -1.54 12.02
C TYR A 446 18.99 -0.36 12.90
N TYR A 447 17.67 -0.15 12.99
CA TYR A 447 17.06 0.94 13.77
C TYR A 447 16.75 0.56 15.24
N MET A 448 16.89 -0.72 15.62
CA MET A 448 16.79 -1.12 17.02
C MET A 448 17.92 -0.55 17.88
N GLU A 449 17.53 -0.02 19.04
CA GLU A 449 18.47 0.40 20.08
C GLU A 449 19.25 -0.78 20.66
N ALA A 450 20.50 -0.56 21.04
CA ALA A 450 21.32 -1.58 21.67
C ALA A 450 20.77 -1.93 23.07
N GLY A 451 20.62 -3.23 23.36
CA GLY A 451 20.10 -3.69 24.64
C GLY A 451 19.75 -5.18 24.62
N SER A 452 19.21 -5.67 25.74
CA SER A 452 18.80 -7.09 25.89
C SER A 452 17.76 -7.51 24.86
N ARG A 453 16.81 -6.62 24.54
CA ARG A 453 15.77 -6.88 23.53
C ARG A 453 16.34 -7.04 22.12
N LYS A 454 17.34 -6.24 21.74
CA LYS A 454 18.05 -6.40 20.47
C LYS A 454 18.88 -7.70 20.43
N ASN A 455 19.54 -8.06 21.53
CA ASN A 455 20.27 -9.32 21.60
C ASN A 455 19.36 -10.54 21.41
N LEU A 456 18.16 -10.52 22.01
CA LEU A 456 17.14 -11.56 21.79
C LEU A 456 16.67 -11.59 20.34
N PHE A 457 16.42 -10.42 19.74
CA PHE A 457 16.03 -10.32 18.33
C PHE A 457 17.09 -10.92 17.40
N GLU A 458 18.36 -10.50 17.55
CA GLU A 458 19.47 -10.97 16.71
C GLU A 458 19.70 -12.48 16.87
N TYR A 459 19.48 -13.02 18.07
CA TYR A 459 19.51 -14.47 18.30
C TYR A 459 18.41 -15.19 17.54
N GLN A 460 17.15 -14.74 17.63
CA GLN A 460 16.04 -15.34 16.90
C GLN A 460 16.17 -15.17 15.39
N GLN A 461 16.67 -14.02 14.94
CA GLN A 461 16.97 -13.74 13.53
C GLN A 461 18.01 -14.72 13.00
N ALA A 462 19.11 -14.95 13.73
CA ALA A 462 20.14 -15.90 13.34
C ALA A 462 19.62 -17.34 13.27
N GLN A 463 18.75 -17.74 14.21
CA GLN A 463 18.09 -19.05 14.15
C GLN A 463 17.19 -19.18 12.91
N LEU A 464 16.34 -18.19 12.65
CA LEU A 464 15.47 -18.19 11.47
C LEU A 464 16.29 -18.25 10.18
N GLU A 465 17.36 -17.47 10.07
CA GLU A 465 18.26 -17.46 8.91
C GLU A 465 18.89 -18.84 8.68
N ALA A 466 19.39 -19.50 9.74
CA ALA A 466 19.96 -20.84 9.61
C ALA A 466 18.93 -21.86 9.09
N GLU A 467 17.71 -21.85 9.62
CA GLU A 467 16.66 -22.79 9.20
C GLU A 467 16.15 -22.53 7.78
N ILE A 468 16.12 -21.26 7.35
CA ILE A 468 15.81 -20.87 5.96
C ILE A 468 16.85 -21.41 5.00
N GLU A 469 18.14 -21.26 5.31
CA GLU A 469 19.20 -21.76 4.42
C GLU A 469 19.24 -23.29 4.38
N ASN A 470 18.98 -23.96 5.51
CA ASN A 470 18.81 -25.41 5.55
C ASN A 470 17.63 -25.87 4.68
N LEU A 471 16.47 -25.20 4.79
CA LEU A 471 15.28 -25.50 3.99
C LEU A 471 15.56 -25.28 2.49
N SER A 472 16.18 -24.15 2.14
CA SER A 472 16.58 -23.82 0.77
C SER A 472 17.50 -24.89 0.17
N TRP A 473 18.50 -25.33 0.94
CA TRP A 473 19.43 -26.36 0.52
C TRP A 473 18.76 -27.71 0.28
N LYS A 474 17.85 -28.11 1.19
CA LYS A 474 17.08 -29.35 1.08
C LYS A 474 16.17 -29.34 -0.15
N ILE A 475 15.43 -28.25 -0.40
CA ILE A 475 14.54 -28.11 -1.57
C ILE A 475 15.31 -28.30 -2.88
N GLU A 476 16.47 -27.66 -3.01
CA GLU A 476 17.30 -27.76 -4.21
C GLU A 476 17.82 -29.18 -4.46
N ARG A 477 17.89 -30.04 -3.44
CA ARG A 477 18.50 -31.39 -3.52
C ARG A 477 17.53 -32.54 -3.23
N ALA A 478 16.27 -32.23 -2.92
CA ALA A 478 15.29 -33.21 -2.49
C ALA A 478 15.05 -34.30 -3.53
N GLU A 479 15.07 -35.54 -3.07
CA GLU A 479 14.63 -36.74 -3.75
C GLU A 479 13.31 -37.25 -3.14
N THR A 480 12.63 -38.22 -3.76
CA THR A 480 11.31 -38.69 -3.32
C THR A 480 11.31 -39.25 -1.89
N THR A 481 12.46 -39.71 -1.39
CA THR A 481 12.62 -40.28 -0.05
C THR A 481 12.66 -39.24 1.07
N ASP A 482 12.80 -37.96 0.73
CA ASP A 482 13.17 -36.92 1.71
C ASP A 482 11.94 -36.19 2.29
N LEU A 483 10.72 -36.68 2.02
CA LEU A 483 9.46 -36.04 2.42
C LEU A 483 9.43 -35.70 3.91
N GLY A 484 9.63 -36.67 4.79
CA GLY A 484 9.54 -36.45 6.24
C GLY A 484 10.62 -35.50 6.77
N ASP A 485 11.84 -35.57 6.22
CA ASP A 485 12.95 -34.67 6.59
C ASP A 485 12.74 -33.23 6.11
N LEU A 486 12.00 -33.05 5.00
CA LEU A 486 11.64 -31.74 4.48
C LEU A 486 10.44 -31.15 5.23
N GLU A 487 9.39 -31.93 5.50
CA GLU A 487 8.24 -31.50 6.30
C GLU A 487 8.66 -31.04 7.70
N ASN A 488 9.51 -31.82 8.38
CA ASN A 488 10.06 -31.42 9.67
C ASN A 488 10.89 -30.11 9.56
N GLN A 489 11.64 -29.92 8.47
CA GLN A 489 12.37 -28.67 8.25
C GLN A 489 11.44 -27.47 8.03
N MET A 490 10.35 -27.67 7.28
CA MET A 490 9.31 -26.66 7.06
C MET A 490 8.69 -26.23 8.39
N ASP A 491 8.30 -27.19 9.23
CA ASP A 491 7.72 -26.91 10.55
C ASP A 491 8.67 -26.13 11.44
N ILE A 492 9.96 -26.50 11.48
CA ILE A 492 10.98 -25.78 12.24
C ILE A 492 11.12 -24.34 11.72
N ALA A 493 11.21 -24.15 10.40
CA ALA A 493 11.36 -22.83 9.79
C ALA A 493 10.15 -21.92 10.08
N GLU A 494 8.92 -22.43 9.92
CA GLU A 494 7.70 -21.65 10.20
C GLU A 494 7.56 -21.36 11.70
N LYS A 495 7.94 -22.30 12.57
CA LYS A 495 7.95 -22.07 14.02
C LYS A 495 8.93 -20.97 14.41
N ARG A 496 10.15 -20.96 13.87
CA ARG A 496 11.11 -19.87 14.09
C ARG A 496 10.58 -18.53 13.60
N ARG A 497 9.97 -18.51 12.40
CA ARG A 497 9.39 -17.30 11.80
C ARG A 497 8.26 -16.74 12.67
N THR A 498 7.31 -17.60 13.05
CA THR A 498 6.14 -17.21 13.86
C THR A 498 6.52 -16.83 15.29
N THR A 499 7.52 -17.47 15.91
CA THR A 499 8.06 -17.04 17.22
C THR A 499 8.67 -15.64 17.12
N LEU A 500 9.51 -15.39 16.12
CA LEU A 500 10.10 -14.06 15.90
C LEU A 500 9.02 -13.00 15.69
N LEU A 501 8.01 -13.30 14.87
CA LEU A 501 6.89 -12.39 14.68
C LEU A 501 6.12 -12.19 15.99
N LYS A 502 5.77 -13.24 16.75
CA LYS A 502 5.04 -13.08 18.03
C LYS A 502 5.76 -12.16 19.02
N ASP A 503 7.09 -12.23 19.11
CA ASP A 503 7.87 -11.46 20.07
C ASP A 503 8.14 -10.01 19.63
N PHE A 504 8.11 -9.75 18.31
CA PHE A 504 8.55 -8.49 17.70
C PHE A 504 7.56 -7.87 16.69
N PHE A 505 6.35 -8.41 16.58
CA PHE A 505 5.31 -7.83 15.71
C PHE A 505 4.97 -6.41 16.18
N PRO A 506 4.81 -5.45 15.27
CA PRO A 506 4.36 -4.11 15.63
C PRO A 506 2.87 -4.15 15.96
N VAL A 507 2.52 -4.41 17.21
CA VAL A 507 1.12 -4.44 17.67
C VAL A 507 0.54 -3.02 17.82
N ASP A 508 1.37 -2.02 18.15
CA ASP A 508 0.89 -0.69 18.58
C ASP A 508 1.61 0.53 17.93
N ALA A 509 2.23 0.38 16.75
CA ALA A 509 2.92 1.50 16.10
C ALA A 509 1.98 2.52 15.44
#